data_AF-A0A259W571-F1
#
_entry.id   AF-A0A259W571-F1
#
_cell.length_a   1.000
_cell.length_b   1.000
_cell.length_c   1.000
_cell.angle_alpha   90.00
_cell.angle_beta   90.00
_cell.angle_gamma   90.00
#
_symmetry.space_group_name_H-M   'P 1'
#
loop_
_entity.id
_entity.type
_entity.pdbx_description
1 polymer ?
#
loop_
_entity_poly.entity_id
_entity_poly.type
_entity_poly.pdbx_seq_one_letter_code
_entity_poly.pdbx_strand_id
1 'polypeptide(L)'
;MRFPAVTVVLVAGALLYVLWDQMQDEPAPEDPARYTNLAASPAKRSDVVDWAVTQIPEVCAQATGGSGERFDDCVERAESRTSTCRRAIYDNFPDNVTSEAVFRDVSITMMNCLVPESGRVQP
;
A
#
# COMPACT_ATOMS: atom_id res chain seq x y z
N MET A 1 26.71 36.07 -13.09
CA MET A 1 25.76 35.06 -13.62
C MET A 1 24.61 34.96 -12.64
N ARG A 2 23.37 35.25 -13.07
CA ARG A 2 22.18 35.18 -12.20
C ARG A 2 21.63 33.76 -12.34
N PHE A 3 21.96 32.89 -11.39
CA PHE A 3 21.36 31.55 -11.37
C PHE A 3 19.83 31.70 -11.36
N PRO A 4 19.09 30.95 -12.21
CA PRO A 4 17.65 31.07 -12.24
C PRO A 4 17.15 30.63 -10.86
N ALA A 5 16.61 31.55 -10.07
CA ALA A 5 16.13 31.25 -8.73
C ALA A 5 15.12 30.10 -8.74
N VAL A 6 14.39 29.94 -9.86
CA VAL A 6 13.42 28.88 -10.11
C VAL A 6 14.06 27.49 -10.04
N THR A 7 15.22 27.26 -10.67
CA THR A 7 15.88 25.94 -10.62
C THR A 7 16.38 25.62 -9.23
N VAL A 8 16.87 26.61 -8.48
CA VAL A 8 17.32 26.40 -7.11
C VAL A 8 16.15 26.01 -6.20
N VAL A 9 14.99 26.65 -6.36
CA VAL A 9 13.79 26.35 -5.58
C VAL A 9 13.24 24.96 -5.90
N LEU A 10 13.20 24.57 -7.18
CA LEU A 10 12.74 23.23 -7.58
C LEU A 10 13.67 22.12 -7.03
N VAL A 11 14.98 22.33 -7.11
CA VAL A 11 15.96 21.38 -6.58
C VAL A 11 15.86 21.28 -5.06
N ALA A 12 15.71 22.41 -4.35
CA ALA A 12 15.51 22.41 -2.91
C ALA A 12 14.20 21.71 -2.50
N GLY A 13 13.11 21.91 -3.24
CA GLY A 13 11.84 21.23 -3.02
C GLY A 13 11.95 19.71 -3.23
N ALA A 14 12.61 19.27 -4.30
CA ALA A 14 12.84 17.86 -4.56
C ALA A 14 13.70 17.20 -3.48
N LEU A 15 14.75 17.87 -3.00
CA LEU A 15 15.59 17.36 -1.92
C LEU A 15 14.82 17.26 -0.60
N LEU A 16 13.96 18.23 -0.29
CA LEU A 16 13.09 18.17 0.89
C LEU A 16 12.06 17.03 0.78
N TYR A 17 11.52 16.78 -0.42
CA TYR A 17 10.62 15.65 -0.67
C TYR A 17 11.35 14.32 -0.44
N VAL A 18 12.55 14.15 -1.00
CA VAL A 18 13.37 12.94 -0.81
C VAL A 18 13.78 12.76 0.65
N LEU A 19 14.09 13.85 1.37
CA LEU A 19 14.42 13.78 2.79
C LEU A 19 13.19 13.42 3.64
N TRP A 20 12.02 13.93 3.29
CA TRP A 20 10.75 13.59 3.93
C TRP A 20 10.37 12.13 3.70
N ASP A 21 10.59 11.63 2.48
CA ASP A 21 10.40 10.24 2.07
C ASP A 21 11.33 9.29 2.85
N GLN A 22 12.61 9.62 2.95
CA GLN A 22 13.62 8.88 3.73
C GLN A 22 13.37 8.91 5.26
N MET A 23 12.69 9.95 5.76
CA MET A 23 12.35 10.10 7.19
C MET A 23 11.02 9.43 7.54
N GLN A 24 10.25 8.93 6.58
CA GLN A 24 9.19 7.98 6.87
C GLN A 24 9.87 6.66 7.25
N ASP A 25 9.90 6.35 8.54
CA ASP A 25 10.27 5.01 9.00
C ASP A 25 9.39 4.00 8.25
N GLU A 26 9.99 3.20 7.38
CA GLU A 26 9.36 2.01 6.82
C GLU A 26 8.88 1.20 8.03
N PRO A 27 7.56 1.02 8.23
CA PRO A 27 7.08 0.23 9.36
C PRO A 27 7.73 -1.14 9.24
N ALA A 28 8.41 -1.56 10.31
CA ALA A 28 9.19 -2.79 10.32
C ALA A 28 8.38 -3.91 9.64
N PRO A 29 8.98 -4.67 8.70
CA PRO A 29 8.25 -5.64 7.90
C PRO A 29 7.45 -6.54 8.83
N GLU A 30 6.13 -6.40 8.75
CA GLU A 30 5.23 -7.05 9.67
C GLU A 30 5.35 -8.56 9.53
N ASP A 31 5.75 -9.26 10.60
CA ASP A 31 5.95 -10.70 10.59
C ASP A 31 4.61 -11.41 10.33
N PRO A 32 4.45 -12.15 9.21
CA PRO A 32 3.23 -12.89 8.92
C PRO A 32 2.94 -13.96 9.99
N ALA A 33 3.95 -14.42 10.75
CA ALA A 33 3.76 -15.34 11.86
C ALA A 33 2.88 -14.74 12.98
N ARG A 34 2.77 -13.41 13.10
CA ARG A 34 1.91 -12.76 14.09
C ARG A 34 0.41 -12.91 13.79
N TYR A 35 0.04 -13.35 12.59
CA TYR A 35 -1.35 -13.67 12.23
C TYR A 35 -1.76 -15.13 12.47
N THR A 36 -0.85 -15.98 12.99
CA THR A 36 -1.13 -17.41 13.24
C THR A 36 -1.99 -17.68 14.48
N ASN A 37 -2.17 -16.70 15.37
CA ASN A 37 -3.03 -16.83 16.55
C ASN A 37 -3.76 -15.52 16.87
N LEU A 38 -4.61 -15.09 15.95
CA LEU A 38 -5.42 -13.86 16.07
C LEU A 38 -6.42 -13.91 17.23
N ALA A 39 -6.80 -15.10 17.68
CA ALA A 39 -7.68 -15.26 18.83
C ALA A 39 -6.99 -14.91 20.17
N ALA A 40 -5.70 -15.25 20.31
CA ALA A 40 -4.91 -14.92 21.50
C ALA A 40 -4.21 -13.55 21.41
N SER A 41 -3.94 -13.07 20.19
CA SER A 41 -3.32 -11.77 19.93
C SER A 41 -4.02 -11.07 18.76
N PRO A 42 -5.12 -10.34 19.02
CA PRO A 42 -5.85 -9.62 17.99
C PRO A 42 -4.96 -8.57 17.31
N ALA A 43 -5.02 -8.51 15.98
CA ALA A 43 -4.36 -7.45 15.21
C ALA A 43 -5.30 -6.26 15.06
N LYS A 44 -4.77 -5.03 15.04
CA LYS A 44 -5.60 -3.88 14.66
C LYS A 44 -5.86 -3.93 13.17
N ARG A 45 -7.07 -3.55 12.76
CA ARG A 45 -7.43 -3.40 11.35
C ARG A 45 -6.54 -2.39 10.63
N SER A 46 -6.08 -1.34 11.32
CA SER A 46 -5.11 -0.38 10.78
C SER A 46 -3.83 -1.07 10.32
N ASP A 47 -3.30 -1.94 11.16
CA ASP A 47 -2.01 -2.58 10.93
C ASP A 47 -2.10 -3.55 9.74
N VAL A 48 -3.19 -4.31 9.66
CA VAL A 48 -3.49 -5.19 8.49
C VAL A 48 -3.61 -4.38 7.20
N VAL A 49 -4.27 -3.23 7.26
CA VAL A 49 -4.41 -2.32 6.12
C VAL A 49 -3.07 -1.75 5.69
N ASP A 50 -2.25 -1.31 6.64
CA ASP A 50 -0.95 -0.72 6.39
C ASP A 50 -0.02 -1.75 5.75
N TRP A 51 -0.01 -2.99 6.27
CA TRP A 51 0.69 -4.09 5.63
C TRP A 51 0.17 -4.40 4.23
N ALA A 52 -1.15 -4.44 4.00
CA ALA A 52 -1.67 -4.70 2.67
C ALA A 52 -1.21 -3.64 1.64
N VAL A 53 -1.03 -2.39 2.05
CA VAL A 53 -0.47 -1.33 1.18
C VAL A 53 0.99 -1.62 0.82
N THR A 54 1.80 -2.13 1.75
CA THR A 54 3.20 -2.51 1.44
C THR A 54 3.32 -3.62 0.40
N GLN A 55 2.27 -4.40 0.17
CA GLN A 55 2.25 -5.50 -0.81
C GLN A 55 1.91 -5.04 -2.23
N ILE A 56 1.54 -3.76 -2.44
CA ILE A 56 1.16 -3.23 -3.77
C ILE A 56 2.19 -3.58 -4.86
N PRO A 57 3.52 -3.37 -4.67
CA PRO A 57 4.50 -3.68 -5.69
C PRO A 57 4.52 -5.17 -6.06
N GLU A 58 4.45 -6.07 -5.09
CA GLU A 58 4.47 -7.51 -5.35
C GLU A 58 3.22 -7.96 -6.10
N VAL A 59 2.05 -7.45 -5.71
CA VAL A 59 0.77 -7.75 -6.38
C VAL A 59 0.74 -7.18 -7.79
N CYS A 60 1.23 -5.96 -7.99
CA CYS A 60 1.33 -5.36 -9.32
C CYS A 60 2.30 -6.14 -10.20
N ALA A 61 3.47 -6.53 -9.70
CA ALA A 61 4.43 -7.34 -10.45
C ALA A 61 3.82 -8.67 -10.90
N GLN A 62 3.03 -9.34 -10.04
CA GLN A 62 2.30 -10.55 -10.41
C GLN A 62 1.21 -10.28 -11.46
N ALA A 63 0.49 -9.17 -11.34
CA ALA A 63 -0.59 -8.80 -12.26
C ALA A 63 -0.09 -8.39 -13.66
N THR A 64 1.09 -7.80 -13.76
CA THR A 64 1.64 -7.24 -15.00
C THR A 64 2.72 -8.11 -15.65
N GLY A 65 3.12 -9.20 -14.98
CA GLY A 65 4.17 -10.09 -15.46
C GLY A 65 5.60 -9.56 -15.25
N GLY A 66 5.80 -8.69 -14.24
CA GLY A 66 7.09 -8.09 -13.90
C GLY A 66 7.10 -6.57 -14.03
N SER A 67 8.28 -6.00 -14.26
CA SER A 67 8.53 -4.54 -14.32
C SER A 67 8.18 -3.90 -15.67
N GLY A 68 7.96 -2.58 -15.69
CA GLY A 68 7.77 -1.76 -16.90
C GLY A 68 6.59 -0.80 -16.77
N GLU A 69 6.21 -0.14 -17.87
CA GLU A 69 5.16 0.90 -17.87
C GLU A 69 3.82 0.42 -17.29
N ARG A 70 3.42 -0.83 -17.57
CA ARG A 70 2.20 -1.42 -17.00
C ARG A 70 2.29 -1.62 -15.49
N PHE A 71 3.48 -1.93 -14.99
CA PHE A 71 3.75 -2.06 -13.56
C PHE A 71 3.68 -0.71 -12.87
N ASP A 72 4.37 0.30 -13.42
CA ASP A 72 4.37 1.66 -12.87
C ASP A 72 2.94 2.23 -12.82
N ASP A 73 2.18 2.03 -13.90
CA ASP A 73 0.77 2.43 -14.02
C ASP A 73 -0.18 1.60 -13.12
N CYS A 74 0.20 0.37 -12.75
CA CYS A 74 -0.52 -0.40 -11.73
C CYS A 74 -0.26 0.18 -10.33
N VAL A 75 1.00 0.44 -9.99
CA VAL A 75 1.41 0.99 -8.69
C VAL A 75 0.78 2.36 -8.48
N GLU A 76 0.90 3.28 -9.45
CA GLU A 76 0.33 4.62 -9.35
C GLU A 76 -1.19 4.59 -9.13
N ARG A 77 -1.90 3.72 -9.86
CA ARG A 77 -3.34 3.56 -9.67
C ARG A 77 -3.69 2.95 -8.32
N ALA A 78 -2.94 1.96 -7.84
CA ALA A 78 -3.17 1.35 -6.54
C ALA A 78 -2.92 2.35 -5.39
N GLU A 79 -1.83 3.12 -5.46
CA GLU A 79 -1.52 4.18 -4.50
C GLU A 79 -2.62 5.25 -4.46
N SER A 80 -3.08 5.73 -5.62
CA SER A 80 -4.17 6.73 -5.69
C SER A 80 -5.48 6.24 -5.05
N ARG A 81 -5.72 4.93 -5.02
CA ARG A 81 -6.90 4.30 -4.42
C ARG A 81 -6.77 4.03 -2.93
N THR A 82 -5.56 4.07 -2.38
CA THR A 82 -5.27 3.64 -1.00
C THR A 82 -6.16 4.34 0.02
N SER A 83 -6.39 5.65 -0.11
CA SER A 83 -7.25 6.41 0.80
C SER A 83 -8.70 5.94 0.78
N THR A 84 -9.26 5.74 -0.41
CA THR A 84 -10.63 5.24 -0.62
C THR A 84 -10.78 3.80 -0.14
N CYS A 85 -9.82 2.93 -0.46
CA CYS A 85 -9.82 1.54 -0.05
C CYS A 85 -9.68 1.39 1.47
N ARG A 86 -8.77 2.14 2.10
CA ARG A 86 -8.63 2.18 3.56
C ARG A 86 -9.95 2.58 4.23
N ARG A 87 -10.63 3.60 3.70
CA ARG A 87 -11.94 4.03 4.21
C ARG A 87 -13.00 2.94 4.07
N ALA A 88 -13.08 2.30 2.91
CA ALA A 88 -14.01 1.20 2.68
C ALA A 88 -13.77 0.04 3.67
N ILE A 89 -12.51 -0.29 3.97
CA ILE A 89 -12.19 -1.30 4.99
C ILE A 89 -12.64 -0.84 6.38
N TYR A 90 -12.42 0.42 6.74
CA TYR A 90 -12.79 0.94 8.04
C TYR A 90 -14.31 0.98 8.27
N ASP A 91 -15.07 1.19 7.19
CA ASP A 91 -16.54 1.24 7.25
C ASP A 91 -17.18 -0.17 7.34
N ASN A 92 -16.50 -1.23 6.89
CA ASN A 92 -17.09 -2.57 6.72
C ASN A 92 -16.55 -3.65 7.66
N PHE A 93 -15.42 -3.41 8.34
CA PHE A 93 -14.76 -4.42 9.18
C PHE A 93 -14.63 -3.95 10.63
N PRO A 94 -14.53 -4.87 11.62
CA PRO A 94 -14.31 -4.49 13.02
C PRO A 94 -12.91 -3.88 13.25
N ASP A 95 -12.77 -3.06 14.31
CA ASP A 95 -11.49 -2.41 14.63
C ASP A 95 -10.36 -3.39 14.96
N ASN A 96 -10.71 -4.55 15.54
CA ASN A 96 -9.78 -5.62 15.84
C ASN A 96 -10.09 -6.85 15.00
N VAL A 97 -9.06 -7.39 14.38
CA VAL A 97 -9.06 -8.64 13.62
C VAL A 97 -8.68 -9.77 14.57
N THR A 98 -9.70 -10.52 15.01
CA THR A 98 -9.56 -11.57 16.04
C THR A 98 -9.59 -12.98 15.48
N SER A 99 -9.76 -13.14 14.16
CA SER A 99 -9.81 -14.44 13.51
C SER A 99 -9.19 -14.41 12.13
N GLU A 100 -8.67 -15.56 11.70
CA GLU A 100 -8.12 -15.76 10.35
C GLU A 100 -9.16 -15.47 9.25
N ALA A 101 -10.44 -15.76 9.51
CA ALA A 101 -11.52 -15.47 8.58
C ALA A 101 -11.66 -13.96 8.36
N VAL A 102 -11.66 -13.16 9.43
CA VAL A 102 -11.74 -11.69 9.31
C VAL A 102 -10.47 -11.13 8.67
N PHE A 103 -9.29 -11.65 9.02
CA PHE A 103 -8.04 -11.24 8.39
C PHE A 103 -8.04 -11.49 6.88
N ARG A 104 -8.49 -12.69 6.47
CA ARG A 104 -8.60 -13.08 5.07
C ARG A 104 -9.57 -12.17 4.33
N ASP A 105 -10.74 -11.90 4.89
CA ASP A 105 -11.74 -11.04 4.24
C ASP A 105 -11.24 -9.60 4.11
N VAL A 106 -10.65 -9.02 5.16
CA VAL A 106 -10.01 -7.69 5.10
C VAL A 106 -8.96 -7.65 3.99
N SER A 107 -8.08 -8.64 3.94
CA SER A 107 -6.99 -8.71 2.97
C SER A 107 -7.51 -8.83 1.54
N ILE A 108 -8.48 -9.71 1.29
CA ILE A 108 -9.08 -9.90 -0.04
C ILE A 108 -9.82 -8.63 -0.48
N THR A 109 -10.64 -8.03 0.39
CA THR A 109 -11.36 -6.80 0.06
C THR A 109 -10.39 -5.66 -0.23
N MET A 110 -9.32 -5.53 0.56
CA MET A 110 -8.31 -4.50 0.37
C MET A 110 -7.58 -4.69 -0.96
N MET A 111 -7.08 -5.89 -1.24
CA MET A 111 -6.35 -6.18 -2.49
C MET A 111 -7.23 -6.00 -3.73
N ASN A 112 -8.49 -6.44 -3.69
CA ASN A 112 -9.42 -6.24 -4.79
C ASN A 112 -9.75 -4.75 -5.02
N CYS A 113 -9.71 -3.93 -3.97
CA CYS A 113 -9.91 -2.49 -4.09
C CYS A 113 -8.68 -1.80 -4.70
N LEU A 114 -7.47 -2.17 -4.24
CA LEU A 114 -6.21 -1.61 -4.71
C LEU A 114 -5.94 -2.00 -6.17
N VAL A 115 -5.98 -3.30 -6.47
CA VAL A 115 -5.68 -3.90 -7.77
C VAL A 115 -6.88 -4.76 -8.25
N PRO A 116 -7.96 -4.14 -8.74
CA PRO A 116 -9.14 -4.85 -9.22
C PRO A 116 -8.81 -5.71 -10.45
N GLU A 117 -9.43 -6.88 -10.51
CA GLU A 117 -9.19 -7.87 -11.57
C GLU A 117 -9.49 -7.34 -12.99
N SER A 118 -10.31 -6.30 -13.12
CA SER A 118 -10.59 -5.62 -14.39
C SER A 118 -9.35 -4.92 -15.00
N GLY A 119 -8.25 -4.80 -14.26
CA GLY A 119 -6.94 -4.36 -14.75
C GLY A 119 -5.95 -5.49 -15.07
N ARG A 120 -6.28 -6.76 -14.75
CA ARG A 120 -5.46 -7.91 -15.16
C ARG A 120 -5.71 -8.18 -16.63
N VAL A 121 -4.73 -7.88 -17.47
CA VAL A 121 -4.76 -8.32 -18.87
C VAL A 121 -4.77 -9.85 -18.84
N GLN A 122 -5.93 -10.42 -19.13
CA GLN A 122 -6.10 -11.87 -19.26
C GLN A 122 -5.26 -12.33 -20.47
N PRO A 123 -4.49 -13.43 -20.37
CA PRO A 123 -3.69 -13.93 -21.47
C PRO A 123 -4.53 -14.35 -22.68
#